data_AF-A0A284QNT9-F1
#
_entry.id   AF-A0A284QNT9-F1
#
_cell.length_a   1.000
_cell.length_b   1.000
_cell.length_c   1.000
_cell.angle_alpha   90.00
_cell.angle_beta   90.00
_cell.angle_gamma   90.00
#
_symmetry.space_group_name_H-M   'P 1'
#
loop_
_entity.id
_entity.type
_entity.pdbx_description
1 polymer ?
#
loop_
_entity_poly.entity_id
_entity_poly.type
_entity_poly.pdbx_seq_one_letter_code
_entity_poly.pdbx_strand_id
1 'polypeptide(L)'
;MRFFSPSLITIAAAALVHGQTTTYVLTFDNLTAAINGVDFITFGLVETVHACMDFCDSVEGCLFINPFHDVDGKDGSPDFTCSLFAGCHTADDATNTGGQTQPDGLIDSIADSSGFCKTNVTEPAGPTD
;
A
#
# COMPACT_ATOMS: atom_id res chain seq x y z
N MET A 1 59.09 -5.57 -29.22
CA MET A 1 57.92 -5.60 -28.32
C MET A 1 56.83 -4.75 -28.94
N ARG A 2 55.78 -5.37 -29.49
CA ARG A 2 54.57 -4.69 -29.95
C ARG A 2 53.42 -5.33 -29.20
N PHE A 3 52.85 -4.59 -28.26
CA PHE A 3 51.75 -5.05 -27.42
C PHE A 3 50.48 -5.13 -28.27
N PHE A 4 49.87 -6.31 -28.28
CA PHE A 4 48.52 -6.54 -28.81
C PHE A 4 47.53 -5.79 -27.92
N SER A 5 46.72 -4.93 -28.51
CA SER A 5 45.58 -4.28 -27.86
C SER A 5 44.38 -5.24 -27.90
N PRO A 6 43.78 -5.63 -26.76
CA PRO A 6 42.51 -6.35 -26.80
C PRO A 6 41.37 -5.33 -26.91
N SER A 7 40.54 -5.50 -27.94
CA SER A 7 39.24 -4.84 -28.03
C SER A 7 38.38 -5.24 -26.84
N LEU A 8 37.86 -4.25 -26.12
CA LEU A 8 36.83 -4.42 -25.11
C LEU A 8 35.53 -4.85 -25.81
N ILE A 9 35.17 -6.12 -25.65
CA ILE A 9 33.85 -6.63 -26.00
C ILE A 9 32.92 -6.18 -24.87
N THR A 10 32.04 -5.22 -25.15
CA THR A 10 30.97 -4.82 -24.24
C THR A 10 29.94 -5.95 -24.18
N ILE A 11 29.96 -6.73 -23.10
CA ILE A 11 28.90 -7.68 -22.80
C ILE A 11 27.72 -6.87 -22.25
N ALA A 12 26.66 -6.73 -23.06
CA ALA A 12 25.38 -6.27 -22.55
C ALA A 12 24.85 -7.34 -21.59
N ALA A 13 24.83 -7.03 -20.29
CA ALA A 13 24.13 -7.85 -19.32
C ALA A 13 22.63 -7.74 -19.60
N ALA A 14 22.05 -8.76 -20.21
CA ALA A 14 20.61 -8.94 -20.21
C ALA A 14 20.18 -9.17 -18.76
N ALA A 15 19.60 -8.15 -18.13
CA ALA A 15 19.00 -8.31 -16.81
C ALA A 15 17.88 -9.34 -16.93
N LEU A 16 18.00 -10.44 -16.18
CA LEU A 16 16.91 -11.39 -15.96
C LEU A 16 15.75 -10.63 -15.32
N VAL A 17 14.72 -10.31 -16.11
CA VAL A 17 13.43 -9.86 -15.62
C VAL A 17 12.80 -11.06 -14.92
N HIS A 18 13.07 -11.19 -13.62
CA HIS A 18 12.22 -12.00 -12.76
C HIS A 18 10.89 -11.26 -12.68
N GLY A 19 9.81 -11.90 -13.11
CA GLY A 19 8.46 -11.37 -12.93
C GLY A 19 8.18 -11.31 -11.44
N GLN A 20 8.34 -10.15 -10.83
CA GLN A 20 7.87 -9.90 -9.48
C GLN A 20 6.41 -9.48 -9.58
N THR A 21 5.52 -10.32 -9.04
CA THR A 21 4.11 -9.98 -8.93
C THR A 21 3.89 -9.38 -7.55
N THR A 22 3.33 -8.17 -7.54
CA THR A 22 2.85 -7.54 -6.29
C THR A 22 1.51 -8.16 -5.94
N THR A 23 1.34 -8.59 -4.69
CA THR A 23 0.08 -9.06 -4.13
C THR A 23 -0.19 -8.38 -2.79
N TYR A 24 -1.44 -8.39 -2.36
CA TYR A 24 -1.88 -7.83 -1.08
C TYR A 24 -2.53 -8.92 -0.23
N VAL A 25 -2.11 -9.05 1.02
CA VAL A 25 -2.62 -10.02 1.99
C VAL A 25 -3.46 -9.29 3.03
N LEU A 26 -4.73 -9.70 3.18
CA LEU A 26 -5.63 -9.19 4.21
C LEU A 26 -5.05 -9.48 5.60
N THR A 27 -4.91 -8.45 6.44
CA THR A 27 -4.44 -8.59 7.83
C THR A 27 -5.59 -8.48 8.84
N PHE A 28 -6.61 -7.69 8.54
CA PHE A 28 -7.87 -7.60 9.28
C PHE A 28 -8.97 -6.99 8.39
N ASP A 29 -10.24 -7.20 8.77
CA ASP A 29 -11.41 -6.63 8.10
C ASP A 29 -12.50 -6.19 9.09
N ASN A 30 -13.37 -5.30 8.62
CA ASN A 30 -14.60 -4.89 9.28
C ASN A 30 -14.43 -4.38 10.72
N LEU A 31 -13.39 -3.56 10.97
CA LEU A 31 -13.19 -2.88 12.25
C LEU A 31 -13.83 -1.49 12.26
N THR A 32 -14.13 -1.00 13.45
CA THR A 32 -14.62 0.38 13.70
C THR A 32 -13.49 1.32 14.14
N ALA A 33 -12.28 1.01 13.72
CA ALA A 33 -11.09 1.81 14.01
C ALA A 33 -10.10 1.72 12.85
N ALA A 34 -9.46 2.83 12.53
CA ALA A 34 -8.38 2.94 11.56
C ALA A 34 -7.02 2.75 12.24
N ILE A 35 -6.01 2.41 11.44
CA ILE A 35 -4.62 2.31 11.90
C ILE A 35 -4.14 3.64 12.47
N ASN A 36 -3.51 3.58 13.63
CA ASN A 36 -2.81 4.69 14.28
C ASN A 36 -1.31 4.40 14.34
N GLY A 37 -0.69 4.29 13.16
CA GLY A 37 0.73 3.94 12.97
C GLY A 37 1.63 5.18 12.83
N VAL A 38 2.87 5.07 13.31
CA VAL A 38 3.86 6.17 13.27
C VAL A 38 4.55 6.33 11.92
N ASP A 39 4.43 5.31 11.07
CA ASP A 39 5.00 5.17 9.74
C ASP A 39 4.00 5.48 8.63
N PHE A 40 2.98 6.27 8.99
CA PHE A 40 2.04 6.88 8.06
C PHE A 40 2.77 7.68 6.98
N ILE A 41 2.40 7.46 5.72
CA ILE A 41 2.96 8.16 4.56
C ILE A 41 2.00 9.26 4.11
N THR A 42 0.79 8.88 3.71
CA THR A 42 -0.21 9.79 3.12
C THR A 42 -1.59 9.12 3.11
N PHE A 43 -2.60 9.86 2.71
CA PHE A 43 -3.95 9.36 2.48
C PHE A 43 -4.58 9.96 1.22
N GLY A 44 -5.61 9.30 0.71
CA GLY A 44 -6.46 9.77 -0.38
C GLY A 44 -7.86 9.18 -0.30
N LEU A 45 -8.79 9.71 -1.08
CA LEU A 45 -10.15 9.18 -1.21
C LEU A 45 -10.25 8.31 -2.46
N VAL A 46 -10.81 7.11 -2.32
CA VAL A 46 -10.97 6.15 -3.42
C VAL A 46 -12.28 5.37 -3.28
N GLU A 47 -12.90 5.04 -4.41
CA GLU A 47 -14.20 4.35 -4.41
C GLU A 47 -14.12 2.87 -4.01
N THR A 48 -12.95 2.24 -4.10
CA THR A 48 -12.79 0.80 -3.85
C THR A 48 -11.46 0.46 -3.16
N VAL A 49 -11.46 -0.67 -2.46
CA VAL A 49 -10.23 -1.27 -1.89
C VAL A 49 -9.17 -1.53 -2.97
N HIS A 50 -9.58 -1.93 -4.17
CA HIS A 50 -8.63 -2.16 -5.27
C HIS A 50 -7.97 -0.86 -5.73
N ALA A 51 -8.74 0.22 -5.85
CA ALA A 51 -8.18 1.55 -6.14
C ALA A 51 -7.23 2.05 -5.03
N CYS A 52 -7.44 1.61 -3.78
CA CYS A 52 -6.50 1.87 -2.69
C CYS A 52 -5.16 1.11 -2.87
N MET A 53 -5.21 -0.13 -3.36
CA MET A 53 -4.01 -0.90 -3.74
C MET A 53 -3.26 -0.24 -4.89
N ASP A 54 -3.97 0.20 -5.94
CA ASP A 54 -3.39 0.94 -7.06
C ASP A 54 -2.73 2.25 -6.60
N PHE A 55 -3.36 2.95 -5.64
CA PHE A 55 -2.78 4.14 -5.04
C PHE A 55 -1.47 3.82 -4.31
N CYS A 56 -1.44 2.78 -3.48
CA CYS A 56 -0.23 2.32 -2.82
C CYS A 56 0.87 1.91 -3.81
N ASP A 57 0.53 1.28 -4.94
CA ASP A 57 1.48 0.91 -5.98
C ASP A 57 2.11 2.12 -6.68
N SER A 58 1.43 3.26 -6.69
CA SER A 58 1.97 4.52 -7.22
C SER A 58 2.86 5.30 -6.25
N VAL A 59 2.86 4.93 -4.96
CA VAL A 59 3.58 5.64 -3.89
C VAL A 59 4.82 4.86 -3.47
N GLU A 60 6.00 5.45 -3.70
CA GLU A 60 7.26 4.85 -3.27
C GLU A 60 7.29 4.64 -1.76
N GLY A 61 7.68 3.43 -1.34
CA GLY A 61 7.76 3.05 0.07
C GLY A 61 6.44 2.58 0.69
N CYS A 62 5.30 2.62 -0.03
CA CYS A 62 4.06 2.06 0.50
C CYS A 62 4.11 0.53 0.57
N LEU A 63 3.94 -0.02 1.78
CA LEU A 63 3.89 -1.46 2.05
C LEU A 63 2.56 -1.92 2.65
N PHE A 64 1.68 -1.00 3.03
CA PHE A 64 0.42 -1.34 3.66
C PHE A 64 -0.66 -0.31 3.37
N ILE A 65 -1.88 -0.79 3.19
CA ILE A 65 -3.08 0.04 3.05
C ILE A 65 -4.06 -0.22 4.18
N ASN A 66 -4.69 0.85 4.67
CA ASN A 66 -5.89 0.78 5.49
C ASN A 66 -7.00 1.63 4.85
N PRO A 67 -7.83 1.02 3.99
CA PRO A 67 -9.11 1.58 3.57
C PRO A 67 -10.14 1.53 4.72
N PHE A 68 -10.84 2.63 4.96
CA PHE A 68 -11.95 2.72 5.91
C PHE A 68 -12.92 3.84 5.51
N HIS A 69 -14.17 3.76 5.96
CA HIS A 69 -15.11 4.88 5.86
C HIS A 69 -14.93 5.81 7.06
N ASP A 70 -14.74 7.10 6.79
CA ASP A 70 -14.75 8.18 7.78
C ASP A 70 -16.17 8.77 7.82
N VAL A 71 -17.05 8.10 8.54
CA VAL A 71 -18.49 8.43 8.59
C VAL A 71 -18.67 9.78 9.27
N ASP A 72 -19.42 10.67 8.61
CA ASP A 72 -19.53 12.07 9.00
C ASP A 72 -18.16 12.76 9.13
N GLY A 73 -17.14 12.24 8.45
CA GLY A 73 -15.81 12.84 8.35
C GLY A 73 -15.80 14.07 7.45
N LYS A 74 -14.59 14.56 7.14
CA LYS A 74 -14.41 15.79 6.36
C LYS A 74 -15.15 15.70 5.01
N ASP A 75 -16.09 16.62 4.81
CA ASP A 75 -16.93 16.77 3.61
C ASP A 75 -17.92 15.59 3.36
N GLY A 76 -18.06 14.65 4.30
CA GLY A 76 -19.07 13.58 4.26
C GLY A 76 -18.93 12.64 3.06
N SER A 77 -17.71 12.45 2.55
CA SER A 77 -17.47 11.59 1.39
C SER A 77 -17.92 10.15 1.66
N PRO A 78 -18.63 9.49 0.72
CA PRO A 78 -18.93 8.07 0.83
C PRO A 78 -17.74 7.18 0.46
N ASP A 79 -16.65 7.76 -0.05
CA ASP A 79 -15.47 7.01 -0.48
C ASP A 79 -14.67 6.47 0.70
N PHE A 80 -13.87 5.43 0.45
CA PHE A 80 -12.87 5.01 1.41
C PHE A 80 -11.79 6.08 1.56
N THR A 81 -11.49 6.44 2.81
CA THR A 81 -10.17 6.99 3.13
C THR A 81 -9.17 5.85 3.03
N CYS A 82 -8.26 5.96 2.06
CA CYS A 82 -7.16 5.04 1.83
C CYS A 82 -5.89 5.61 2.47
N SER A 83 -5.57 5.12 3.67
CA SER A 83 -4.34 5.49 4.37
C SER A 83 -3.20 4.53 4.02
N LEU A 84 -2.01 5.08 3.75
CA LEU A 84 -0.83 4.35 3.31
C LEU A 84 0.26 4.38 4.38
N PHE A 85 0.91 3.24 4.61
CA PHE A 85 1.96 3.09 5.62
C PHE A 85 3.21 2.42 5.04
N ALA A 86 4.37 2.73 5.64
CA ALA A 86 5.66 2.19 5.22
C ALA A 86 5.94 0.79 5.79
N GLY A 87 5.13 0.29 6.72
CA GLY A 87 5.19 -1.03 7.33
C GLY A 87 3.82 -1.69 7.42
N CYS A 88 3.81 -3.02 7.59
CA CYS A 88 2.56 -3.76 7.73
C CYS A 88 2.02 -3.71 9.16
N HIS A 89 0.70 -3.54 9.26
CA HIS A 89 -0.03 -3.44 10.51
C HIS A 89 -1.03 -4.59 10.70
N THR A 90 -1.41 -4.81 11.96
CA THR A 90 -2.46 -5.76 12.35
C THR A 90 -3.64 -5.01 13.00
N ALA A 91 -4.68 -5.75 13.37
CA ALA A 91 -5.82 -5.21 14.10
C ALA A 91 -5.44 -4.51 15.42
N ASP A 92 -4.31 -4.87 16.04
CA ASP A 92 -3.86 -4.28 17.31
C ASP A 92 -3.49 -2.78 17.16
N ASP A 93 -3.08 -2.38 15.95
CA ASP A 93 -2.72 -0.99 15.62
C ASP A 93 -3.97 -0.14 15.25
N ALA A 94 -5.12 -0.79 15.01
CA ALA A 94 -6.38 -0.14 14.67
C ALA A 94 -7.04 0.47 15.91
N THR A 95 -6.57 1.64 16.31
CA THR A 95 -7.00 2.31 17.56
C THR A 95 -7.62 3.68 17.35
N ASN A 96 -7.59 4.23 16.13
CA ASN A 96 -8.23 5.50 15.81
C ASN A 96 -9.72 5.27 15.50
N THR A 97 -10.61 5.57 16.44
CA THR A 97 -12.05 5.38 16.28
C THR A 97 -12.79 6.58 15.68
N GLY A 98 -12.07 7.66 15.35
CA GLY A 98 -12.68 8.98 15.12
C GLY A 98 -13.06 9.64 16.45
N GLY A 99 -14.05 10.52 16.44
CA GLY A 99 -14.55 11.28 17.58
C GLY A 99 -14.29 12.79 17.50
N GLN A 100 -13.82 13.28 16.36
CA GLN A 100 -13.61 14.69 16.09
C GLN A 100 -14.94 15.38 15.74
N THR A 101 -15.16 16.57 16.30
CA THR A 101 -16.30 17.41 15.93
C THR A 101 -16.02 18.10 14.59
N GLN A 102 -16.90 17.89 13.62
CA GLN A 102 -16.84 18.51 12.30
C GLN A 102 -17.44 19.93 12.29
N PRO A 103 -17.21 20.73 11.23
CA PRO A 103 -17.74 22.10 11.14
C PRO A 103 -19.27 22.22 11.19
N ASP A 104 -20.00 21.15 10.83
CA ASP A 104 -21.46 21.07 10.90
C ASP A 104 -21.98 20.61 12.28
N GLY A 105 -21.08 20.28 13.21
CA GLY A 105 -21.37 19.83 14.56
C GLY A 105 -21.59 18.31 14.69
N LEU A 106 -21.49 17.55 13.61
CA LEU A 106 -21.48 16.08 13.68
C LEU A 106 -20.15 15.60 14.28
N ILE A 107 -20.17 14.39 14.83
CA ILE A 107 -18.98 13.72 15.36
C ILE A 107 -18.67 12.57 14.40
N ASP A 108 -17.45 12.55 13.89
CA ASP A 108 -17.04 11.50 12.96
C ASP A 108 -16.83 10.15 13.67
N SER A 109 -16.88 9.08 12.88
CA SER A 109 -16.58 7.73 13.35
C SER A 109 -16.02 6.87 12.24
N ILE A 110 -15.17 5.89 12.60
CA ILE A 110 -14.59 4.96 11.63
C ILE A 110 -15.47 3.72 11.46
N ALA A 111 -15.70 3.32 10.21
CA ALA A 111 -16.42 2.10 9.85
C ALA A 111 -15.70 1.34 8.71
N ASP A 112 -16.06 0.07 8.55
CA ASP A 112 -15.61 -0.82 7.47
C ASP A 112 -14.08 -0.86 7.27
N SER A 113 -13.33 -0.65 8.34
CA SER A 113 -11.87 -0.55 8.29
C SER A 113 -11.26 -1.92 8.05
N SER A 114 -10.42 -2.00 7.03
CA SER A 114 -9.70 -3.23 6.65
C SER A 114 -8.23 -2.93 6.41
N GLY A 115 -7.36 -3.93 6.58
CA GLY A 115 -5.91 -3.79 6.45
C GLY A 115 -5.32 -4.77 5.44
N PHE A 116 -4.41 -4.31 4.58
CA PHE A 116 -3.74 -5.18 3.62
C PHE A 116 -2.23 -4.90 3.56
N CYS A 117 -1.45 -5.95 3.77
CA CYS A 117 0.01 -5.93 3.68
C CYS A 117 0.45 -6.29 2.25
N LYS A 118 1.28 -5.45 1.65
CA LYS A 118 1.86 -5.66 0.33
C LYS A 118 2.98 -6.71 0.41
N THR A 119 2.91 -7.70 -0.47
CA THR A 119 3.89 -8.77 -0.58
C THR A 119 4.37 -8.90 -2.01
N ASN A 120 5.67 -9.12 -2.18
CA ASN A 120 6.26 -9.37 -3.49
C ASN A 120 6.50 -10.87 -3.65
N VAL A 121 5.86 -11.46 -4.66
CA VAL A 121 6.11 -12.85 -5.04
C VAL A 121 7.08 -12.86 -6.21
N THR A 122 8.26 -13.44 -6.01
CA THR A 122 9.18 -13.75 -7.12
C THR A 122 8.74 -15.07 -7.72
N GLU A 123 8.18 -15.02 -8.93
CA GLU A 123 7.89 -16.25 -9.67
C GLU A 123 9.21 -17.00 -9.96
N PRO A 124 9.28 -18.32 -9.70
CA PRO A 124 10.46 -19.09 -10.07
C PRO A 124 10.65 -19.04 -11.59
N ALA A 125 11.89 -18.88 -12.04
CA ALA A 125 12.22 -18.93 -13.46
C ALA A 125 11.58 -20.19 -14.07
N GLY A 126 10.73 -20.00 -15.08
CA GLY A 126 9.99 -21.08 -15.71
C GLY A 126 10.91 -22.21 -16.20
N PRO A 127 10.38 -23.42 -16.46
CA PRO A 127 11.20 -24.53 -16.91
C PRO A 127 11.88 -24.15 -18.24
N THR A 128 13.21 -24.22 -18.26
CA THR A 128 13.97 -24.14 -19.51
C THR A 128 13.85 -25.49 -20.21
N ASP A 129 13.07 -25.55 -21.30
CA ASP A 129 13.14 -26.63 -22.30
C ASP A 129 14.34 -26.41 -23.23
#